data_AF-A0A410MH53-F1
#
_entry.id   AF-A0A410MH53-F1
#
_cell.length_a   1.000
_cell.length_b   1.000
_cell.length_c   1.000
_cell.angle_alpha   90.00
_cell.angle_beta   90.00
_cell.angle_gamma   90.00
#
_symmetry.space_group_name_H-M   'P 1'
#
loop_
_entity.id
_entity.type
_entity.pdbx_description
1 polymer ?
#
loop_
_entity_poly.entity_id
_entity_poly.type
_entity_poly.pdbx_seq_one_letter_code
_entity_poly.pdbx_strand_id
1 'polypeptide(L)'
;MSRYVIALICLFLLVMQGMAMSMLPANLVYSDLLITPHWVLIFLFIIAIFFDRDETYHAVWYGLAFGLLIDVVYTGVLGVYMVTYALVIYIIHGINKSLHANFIAASLLAIVGVALADTLLYVIYSFVQITSLSWGTYALLRLLPTLAANMIFFILLYPLVKERVHYWSEEINNA
;
A
#
# COMPACT_ATOMS: atom_id res chain seq x y z
N MET A 1 19.36 -0.80 -13.18
CA MET A 1 18.81 0.58 -13.20
C MET A 1 17.38 0.63 -12.65
N SER A 2 16.48 -0.26 -13.10
CA SER A 2 15.08 -0.32 -12.65
C SER A 2 14.86 -0.36 -11.11
N ARG A 3 15.66 -1.10 -10.33
CA ARG A 3 15.52 -1.18 -8.86
C ARG A 3 15.61 0.20 -8.16
N TYR A 4 16.54 1.04 -8.60
CA TYR A 4 16.69 2.40 -8.05
C TYR A 4 15.52 3.31 -8.43
N VAL A 5 14.92 3.11 -9.61
CA VAL A 5 13.74 3.85 -10.05
C VAL A 5 12.52 3.48 -9.20
N ILE A 6 12.33 2.18 -8.90
CA ILE A 6 11.27 1.72 -7.99
C ILE A 6 11.43 2.38 -6.62
N ALA A 7 12.65 2.37 -6.06
CA ALA A 7 12.93 3.02 -4.78
C ALA A 7 12.68 4.53 -4.82
N LEU A 8 13.06 5.21 -5.90
CA LEU A 8 12.82 6.65 -6.08
C LEU A 8 11.31 6.96 -6.14
N ILE A 9 10.52 6.13 -6.83
CA ILE A 9 9.07 6.27 -6.89
C ILE A 9 8.46 6.03 -5.51
N CYS A 10 8.88 5.00 -4.78
CA CYS A 10 8.44 4.78 -3.41
C CYS A 10 8.75 5.98 -2.51
N LEU A 11 9.92 6.61 -2.65
CA LEU A 11 10.30 7.79 -1.89
C LEU A 11 9.44 9.00 -2.26
N PHE A 12 9.20 9.23 -3.56
CA PHE A 12 8.27 10.26 -4.02
C PHE A 12 6.86 10.04 -3.46
N LEU A 13 6.35 8.81 -3.54
CA LEU A 13 5.04 8.43 -3.01
C LEU A 13 4.99 8.57 -1.49
N LEU A 14 6.07 8.27 -0.77
CA LEU A 14 6.18 8.46 0.67
C LEU A 14 5.96 9.93 1.03
N VAL A 15 6.64 10.85 0.35
CA VAL A 15 6.50 12.31 0.59
C VAL A 15 5.08 12.77 0.25
N MET A 16 4.58 12.35 -0.91
CA MET A 16 3.23 12.67 -1.36
C MET A 16 2.16 12.13 -0.39
N GLN A 17 2.35 10.93 0.15
CA GLN A 17 1.48 10.31 1.15
C GLN A 17 1.37 11.16 2.42
N GLY A 18 2.47 11.77 2.87
CA GLY A 18 2.46 12.71 4.00
C GLY A 18 1.69 14.00 3.70
N MET A 19 1.60 14.40 2.44
CA MET A 19 0.84 15.58 2.00
C MET A 19 -0.62 15.27 1.66
N ALA A 20 -1.05 14.00 1.66
CA ALA A 20 -2.35 13.60 1.15
C ALA A 20 -3.51 14.34 1.82
N MET A 21 -3.48 14.52 3.14
CA MET A 21 -4.52 15.26 3.87
C MET A 21 -4.60 16.73 3.47
N SER A 22 -3.48 17.36 3.11
CA SER A 22 -3.44 18.76 2.66
C SER A 22 -4.02 18.96 1.25
N MET A 23 -4.11 17.87 0.47
CA MET A 23 -4.68 17.90 -0.87
C MET A 23 -6.20 17.65 -0.88
N LEU A 24 -6.77 17.25 0.27
CA LEU A 24 -8.19 16.99 0.39
C LEU A 24 -8.97 18.30 0.61
N PRO A 25 -10.20 18.40 0.05
CA PRO A 25 -11.12 19.47 0.36
C PRO A 25 -11.36 19.66 1.87
N ALA A 26 -11.46 20.90 2.33
CA ALA A 26 -11.61 21.23 3.74
C ALA A 26 -12.81 20.50 4.41
N ASN A 27 -13.93 20.33 3.69
CA ASN A 27 -15.10 19.61 4.20
C ASN A 27 -14.82 18.13 4.51
N LEU A 28 -13.89 17.49 3.81
CA LEU A 28 -13.45 16.12 4.10
C LEU A 28 -12.43 16.10 5.23
N VAL A 29 -11.50 17.05 5.25
CA VAL A 29 -10.47 17.17 6.29
C VAL A 29 -11.07 17.45 7.67
N TYR A 30 -12.13 18.27 7.74
CA TYR A 30 -12.84 18.60 8.98
C TYR A 30 -14.05 17.70 9.26
N SER A 31 -14.24 16.63 8.49
CA SER A 31 -15.27 15.63 8.78
C SER A 31 -14.82 14.64 9.85
N ASP A 32 -15.74 13.82 10.34
CA ASP A 32 -15.42 12.69 11.25
C ASP A 32 -14.76 11.50 10.51
N LEU A 33 -14.50 11.61 9.20
CA LEU A 33 -13.89 10.56 8.41
C LEU A 33 -12.37 10.52 8.59
N LEU A 34 -11.86 9.35 8.92
CA LEU A 34 -10.44 9.08 9.11
C LEU A 34 -9.87 8.38 7.88
N ILE A 35 -9.31 9.14 6.95
CA ILE A 35 -8.75 8.60 5.71
C ILE A 35 -7.24 8.40 5.87
N THR A 36 -6.78 7.15 5.76
CA THR A 36 -5.34 6.83 5.83
C THR A 36 -4.79 6.52 4.43
N PRO A 37 -3.92 7.36 3.86
CA PRO A 37 -3.32 7.09 2.56
C PRO A 37 -2.30 5.94 2.64
N HIS A 38 -2.41 4.96 1.75
CA HIS A 38 -1.56 3.77 1.65
C HIS A 38 -0.88 3.71 0.26
N TRP A 39 -0.40 4.85 -0.23
CA TRP A 39 0.06 5.01 -1.62
C TRP A 39 1.31 4.20 -1.94
N VAL A 40 2.25 4.13 -0.98
CA VAL A 40 3.42 3.27 -1.11
C VAL A 40 3.00 1.79 -1.21
N LEU A 41 2.10 1.35 -0.34
CA LEU A 41 1.60 -0.03 -0.36
C LEU A 41 0.92 -0.39 -1.69
N ILE A 42 0.08 0.51 -2.21
CA ILE A 42 -0.57 0.34 -3.51
C ILE A 42 0.45 0.15 -4.63
N PHE A 43 1.49 0.99 -4.67
CA PHE A 43 2.52 0.86 -5.67
C PHE A 43 3.28 -0.47 -5.52
N LEU A 44 3.57 -0.88 -4.29
CA LEU A 44 4.20 -2.18 -4.02
C LEU A 44 3.32 -3.37 -4.42
N PHE A 45 1.99 -3.26 -4.38
CA PHE A 45 1.12 -4.29 -4.96
C PHE A 45 1.27 -4.38 -6.48
N ILE A 46 1.39 -3.24 -7.18
CA ILE A 46 1.65 -3.25 -8.64
C ILE A 46 2.99 -3.94 -8.93
N ILE A 47 4.03 -3.70 -8.12
CA ILE A 47 5.31 -4.42 -8.22
C ILE A 47 5.13 -5.92 -7.93
N ALA A 48 4.45 -6.28 -6.84
CA ALA A 48 4.23 -7.67 -6.47
C ALA A 48 3.45 -8.47 -7.53
N ILE A 49 2.57 -7.80 -8.29
CA ILE A 49 1.69 -8.42 -9.29
C ILE A 49 2.33 -8.50 -10.68
N PHE A 50 3.01 -7.44 -11.12
CA PHE A 50 3.50 -7.32 -12.52
C PHE A 50 5.02 -7.38 -12.66
N PHE A 51 5.78 -7.19 -11.58
CA PHE A 51 7.24 -7.20 -11.62
C PHE A 51 7.82 -8.48 -11.02
N ASP A 52 7.35 -8.84 -9.82
CA ASP A 52 7.82 -10.04 -9.13
C ASP A 52 7.30 -11.31 -9.83
N ARG A 53 8.22 -12.25 -10.05
CA ARG A 53 7.97 -13.64 -10.45
C ARG A 53 7.78 -14.54 -9.23
N ASP A 54 7.39 -15.79 -9.45
CA ASP A 54 7.07 -16.75 -8.37
C ASP A 54 8.20 -16.97 -7.34
N GLU A 55 9.45 -16.77 -7.72
CA GLU A 55 10.61 -16.96 -6.83
C GLU A 55 11.21 -15.65 -6.32
N THR A 56 10.70 -14.48 -6.75
CA THR A 56 11.25 -13.17 -6.38
C THR A 56 10.31 -12.41 -5.46
N TYR A 57 10.85 -11.81 -4.40
CA TYR A 57 10.08 -11.10 -3.38
C TYR A 57 10.55 -9.65 -3.22
N HIS A 58 10.83 -8.94 -4.33
CA HIS A 58 11.36 -7.58 -4.24
C HIS A 58 10.36 -6.63 -3.57
N ALA A 59 9.06 -6.77 -3.87
CA ALA A 59 8.03 -5.95 -3.26
C ALA A 59 7.98 -6.12 -1.74
N VAL A 60 8.26 -7.33 -1.22
CA VAL A 60 8.31 -7.58 0.24
C VAL A 60 9.49 -6.88 0.87
N TRP A 61 10.68 -6.92 0.24
CA TRP A 61 11.86 -6.21 0.73
C TRP A 61 11.67 -4.69 0.71
N TYR A 62 11.05 -4.14 -0.33
CA TYR A 62 10.67 -2.73 -0.35
C TYR A 62 9.59 -2.43 0.69
N GLY A 63 8.66 -3.35 0.93
CA GLY A 63 7.64 -3.25 1.99
C GLY A 63 8.26 -3.14 3.38
N LEU A 64 9.29 -3.95 3.67
CA LEU A 64 10.08 -3.84 4.90
C LEU A 64 10.76 -2.47 5.01
N ALA A 65 11.52 -2.09 3.98
CA ALA A 65 12.31 -0.85 4.01
C ALA A 65 11.42 0.40 4.10
N PHE A 66 10.41 0.51 3.25
CA PHE A 66 9.53 1.68 3.22
C PHE A 66 8.48 1.64 4.33
N GLY A 67 8.03 0.47 4.78
CA GLY A 67 7.21 0.35 5.97
C GLY A 67 7.94 0.87 7.22
N LEU A 68 9.24 0.55 7.34
CA LEU A 68 10.08 1.11 8.40
C LEU A 68 10.25 2.64 8.27
N LEU A 69 10.43 3.16 7.05
CA LEU A 69 10.49 4.61 6.83
C LEU A 69 9.16 5.29 7.21
N ILE A 70 8.02 4.68 6.90
CA ILE A 70 6.71 5.20 7.33
C ILE A 70 6.63 5.23 8.85
N ASP A 71 7.07 4.16 9.53
CA ASP A 71 7.09 4.13 10.99
C ASP A 71 7.94 5.26 11.58
N VAL A 72 9.10 5.56 10.98
CA VAL A 72 10.00 6.63 11.46
C VAL A 72 9.45 8.03 11.18
N VAL A 73 8.83 8.24 10.02
CA VAL A 73 8.44 9.58 9.55
C VAL A 73 7.03 9.96 10.02
N TYR A 74 6.10 9.00 10.07
CA TYR A 74 4.67 9.29 10.25
C TYR A 74 4.06 8.69 11.51
N THR A 75 4.73 7.74 12.17
CA THR A 75 4.15 7.06 13.34
C THR A 75 5.04 7.23 14.58
N GLY A 76 4.46 6.95 15.75
CA GLY A 76 5.20 6.94 17.02
C GLY A 76 5.68 5.54 17.44
N VAL A 77 5.38 4.50 16.65
CA VAL A 77 5.67 3.11 17.02
C VAL A 77 6.44 2.43 15.90
N LEU A 78 7.69 2.10 16.20
CA LEU A 78 8.63 1.56 15.22
C LEU A 78 8.32 0.08 14.92
N GLY A 79 8.21 -0.26 13.64
CA GLY A 79 8.05 -1.63 13.15
C GLY A 79 6.63 -2.07 12.84
N VAL A 80 5.60 -1.26 13.17
CA VAL A 80 4.20 -1.63 12.94
C VAL A 80 3.87 -1.64 11.44
N TYR A 81 4.18 -0.58 10.71
CA TYR A 81 4.03 -0.55 9.25
C TYR A 81 5.03 -1.47 8.56
N MET A 82 6.27 -1.55 9.05
CA MET A 82 7.28 -2.48 8.51
C MET A 82 6.75 -3.91 8.43
N VAL A 83 6.26 -4.45 9.56
CA VAL A 83 5.74 -5.82 9.64
C VAL A 83 4.45 -5.97 8.86
N THR A 84 3.52 -5.00 9.00
CA THR A 84 2.22 -5.08 8.34
C THR A 84 2.36 -5.07 6.82
N TYR A 85 3.15 -4.16 6.26
CA TYR A 85 3.32 -4.05 4.82
C TYR A 85 4.03 -5.28 4.26
N ALA A 86 5.11 -5.75 4.89
CA ALA A 86 5.81 -6.95 4.47
C ALA A 86 4.90 -8.18 4.44
N LEU A 87 4.12 -8.38 5.51
CA LEU A 87 3.19 -9.51 5.63
C LEU A 87 2.10 -9.45 4.56
N VAL A 88 1.45 -8.29 4.40
CA VAL A 88 0.35 -8.13 3.45
C VAL A 88 0.85 -8.29 2.01
N ILE A 89 2.00 -7.69 1.66
CA ILE A 89 2.57 -7.85 0.33
C ILE A 89 2.93 -9.31 0.06
N TYR A 90 3.48 -10.03 1.04
CA TYR A 90 3.78 -11.46 0.92
C TYR A 90 2.52 -12.28 0.64
N ILE A 91 1.42 -12.02 1.36
CA ILE A 91 0.13 -12.67 1.15
C ILE A 91 -0.40 -12.37 -0.26
N ILE A 92 -0.40 -11.09 -0.68
CA ILE A 92 -0.87 -10.68 -2.00
C ILE A 92 -0.04 -11.31 -3.12
N HIS A 93 1.29 -11.35 -2.97
CA HIS A 93 2.17 -12.02 -3.91
C HIS A 93 1.84 -13.52 -4.01
N GLY A 94 1.57 -14.20 -2.89
CA GLY A 94 1.15 -15.60 -2.88
C GLY A 94 -0.19 -15.85 -3.58
N ILE A 95 -1.19 -14.98 -3.37
CA ILE A 95 -2.51 -15.10 -4.04
C ILE A 95 -2.38 -14.81 -5.54
N ASN A 96 -1.53 -13.86 -5.92
CA ASN A 96 -1.33 -13.47 -7.31
C ASN A 96 -0.88 -14.65 -8.20
N LYS A 97 -0.13 -15.61 -7.67
CA LYS A 97 0.31 -16.81 -8.41
C LYS A 97 -0.85 -17.61 -9.02
N SER A 98 -2.02 -17.56 -8.38
CA SER A 98 -3.22 -18.27 -8.80
C SER A 98 -4.16 -17.43 -9.68
N LEU A 99 -3.85 -16.15 -9.91
CA LEU A 99 -4.70 -15.22 -10.63
C LEU A 99 -4.06 -14.78 -11.94
N HIS A 100 -4.87 -14.62 -12.99
CA HIS A 100 -4.39 -14.00 -14.22
C HIS A 100 -4.15 -12.50 -14.00
N ALA A 101 -2.93 -12.04 -14.30
CA ALA A 101 -2.51 -10.64 -14.12
C ALA A 101 -3.27 -9.70 -15.07
N ASN A 102 -4.47 -9.29 -14.67
CA ASN A 102 -5.32 -8.32 -15.36
C ASN A 102 -5.76 -7.20 -14.40
N PHE A 103 -6.42 -6.18 -14.95
CA PHE A 103 -6.85 -5.02 -14.16
C PHE A 103 -7.83 -5.40 -13.04
N ILE A 104 -8.74 -6.35 -13.29
CA ILE A 104 -9.77 -6.76 -12.32
C ILE A 104 -9.11 -7.51 -11.15
N ALA A 105 -8.23 -8.46 -11.44
CA ALA A 105 -7.47 -9.20 -10.44
C ALA A 105 -6.60 -8.25 -9.60
N ALA A 106 -5.90 -7.32 -10.24
CA ALA A 106 -5.08 -6.34 -9.53
C ALA A 106 -5.91 -5.40 -8.65
N SER A 107 -7.09 -4.98 -9.12
CA SER A 107 -8.03 -4.17 -8.33
C SER A 107 -8.54 -4.93 -7.11
N LEU A 108 -8.91 -6.21 -7.27
CA LEU A 108 -9.38 -7.05 -6.17
C LEU A 108 -8.29 -7.27 -5.13
N LEU A 109 -7.06 -7.57 -5.57
CA LEU A 109 -5.91 -7.71 -4.69
C LEU A 109 -5.58 -6.40 -3.96
N ALA A 110 -5.71 -5.24 -4.62
CA ALA A 110 -5.53 -3.95 -3.97
C ALA A 110 -6.59 -3.68 -2.88
N ILE A 111 -7.87 -3.97 -3.15
CA ILE A 111 -8.96 -3.83 -2.17
C ILE A 111 -8.66 -4.73 -0.96
N VAL A 112 -8.41 -6.02 -1.18
CA VAL A 112 -8.15 -6.99 -0.12
C VAL A 112 -6.89 -6.63 0.65
N GLY A 113 -5.82 -6.24 -0.05
CA GLY A 113 -4.54 -5.88 0.54
C GLY A 113 -4.64 -4.64 1.41
N VAL A 114 -5.29 -3.57 0.94
CA VAL A 114 -5.50 -2.34 1.73
C VAL A 114 -6.40 -2.63 2.94
N ALA A 115 -7.49 -3.38 2.75
CA ALA A 115 -8.38 -3.74 3.85
C ALA A 115 -7.66 -4.55 4.93
N LEU A 116 -6.83 -5.52 4.51
CA LEU A 116 -6.04 -6.35 5.41
C LEU A 116 -4.99 -5.51 6.14
N ALA A 117 -4.28 -4.62 5.44
CA ALA A 117 -3.28 -3.76 6.05
C ALA A 117 -3.89 -2.80 7.08
N ASP A 118 -4.93 -2.05 6.73
CA ASP A 118 -5.56 -1.08 7.66
C ASP A 118 -6.17 -1.82 8.87
N THR A 119 -6.73 -3.02 8.67
CA THR A 119 -7.26 -3.84 9.75
C THR A 119 -6.19 -4.38 10.68
N LEU A 120 -5.06 -4.85 10.15
CA LEU A 120 -3.91 -5.26 10.97
C LEU A 120 -3.36 -4.09 11.78
N LEU A 121 -3.22 -2.91 11.17
CA LEU A 121 -2.82 -1.69 11.86
C LEU A 121 -3.81 -1.33 12.98
N TYR A 122 -5.11 -1.36 12.69
CA TYR A 122 -6.14 -1.11 13.69
C TYR A 122 -6.08 -2.10 14.86
N VAL A 123 -5.90 -3.39 14.58
CA VAL A 123 -5.75 -4.42 15.61
C VAL A 123 -4.53 -4.13 16.48
N ILE A 124 -3.36 -3.93 15.88
CA ILE A 124 -2.10 -3.66 16.60
C ILE A 124 -2.25 -2.40 17.46
N TYR A 125 -2.76 -1.30 16.89
CA TYR A 125 -2.94 -0.06 17.63
C TYR A 125 -4.02 -0.14 18.72
N SER A 126 -5.02 -1.00 18.57
CA SER A 126 -6.00 -1.26 19.64
C SER A 126 -5.35 -2.02 20.80
N PHE A 127 -4.50 -3.01 20.50
CA PHE A 127 -3.76 -3.77 21.51
C PHE A 127 -2.78 -2.90 22.31
N VAL A 128 -2.09 -1.97 21.66
CA VAL A 128 -1.18 -1.01 22.31
C VAL A 128 -1.93 0.19 22.91
N GLN A 129 -3.26 0.17 22.91
CA GLN A 129 -4.15 1.22 23.45
C GLN A 129 -3.93 2.61 22.83
N ILE A 130 -3.49 2.67 21.59
CA ILE A 130 -3.34 3.91 20.80
C ILE A 130 -4.67 4.35 20.20
N THR A 131 -5.58 3.40 19.91
CA THR A 131 -6.95 3.69 19.46
C THR A 131 -7.97 2.97 20.35
N SER A 132 -9.12 3.61 20.55
CA SER A 132 -10.26 3.11 21.32
C SER A 132 -11.57 3.04 20.53
N LEU A 133 -11.47 3.18 19.20
CA LEU A 133 -12.64 3.07 18.31
C LEU A 133 -13.27 1.68 18.45
N SER A 134 -14.61 1.62 18.39
CA SER A 134 -15.31 0.34 18.26
C SER A 134 -15.14 -0.22 16.85
N TRP A 135 -15.27 -1.54 16.68
CA TRP A 135 -15.21 -2.17 15.36
C TRP A 135 -16.20 -1.60 14.33
N GLY A 136 -17.42 -1.27 14.76
CA GLY A 136 -18.44 -0.67 13.88
C GLY A 136 -18.06 0.75 13.44
N THR A 137 -17.57 1.55 14.39
CA THR A 137 -17.09 2.92 14.10
C THR A 137 -15.86 2.89 13.21
N TYR A 138 -14.91 1.99 13.48
CA TYR A 138 -13.72 1.76 12.66
C TYR A 138 -14.11 1.40 11.22
N ALA A 139 -15.03 0.46 11.02
CA ALA A 139 -15.44 0.03 9.69
C ALA A 139 -16.04 1.18 8.88
N LEU A 140 -16.94 1.96 9.48
CA LEU A 140 -17.70 3.01 8.79
C LEU A 140 -16.90 4.30 8.60
N LEU A 141 -16.19 4.76 9.64
CA LEU A 141 -15.55 6.09 9.62
C LEU A 141 -14.09 6.05 9.19
N ARG A 142 -13.43 4.88 9.22
CA ARG A 142 -12.02 4.76 8.86
C ARG A 142 -11.78 3.82 7.69
N LEU A 143 -12.19 2.55 7.80
CA LEU A 143 -11.86 1.52 6.81
C LEU A 143 -12.49 1.82 5.45
N LEU A 144 -13.80 2.08 5.39
CA LEU A 144 -14.50 2.35 4.12
C LEU A 144 -13.97 3.62 3.42
N PRO A 145 -13.84 4.78 4.09
CA PRO A 145 -13.24 5.97 3.47
C PRO A 145 -11.79 5.75 3.02
N THR A 146 -11.00 5.03 3.83
CA THR A 146 -9.62 4.67 3.50
C THR A 146 -9.56 3.80 2.26
N LEU A 147 -10.39 2.76 2.16
CA LEU A 147 -10.50 1.92 0.97
C LEU A 147 -10.90 2.74 -0.25
N ALA A 148 -11.93 3.56 -0.16
CA ALA A 148 -12.39 4.39 -1.28
C ALA A 148 -11.28 5.31 -1.81
N ALA A 149 -10.61 6.05 -0.93
CA ALA A 149 -9.54 6.97 -1.30
C ALA A 149 -8.34 6.24 -1.94
N ASN A 150 -7.95 5.10 -1.37
CA ASN A 150 -6.85 4.30 -1.89
C ASN A 150 -7.20 3.63 -3.22
N MET A 151 -8.45 3.19 -3.42
CA MET A 151 -8.87 2.64 -4.71
C MET A 151 -8.92 3.68 -5.82
N ILE A 152 -9.33 4.92 -5.52
CA ILE A 152 -9.23 6.03 -6.47
C ILE A 152 -7.76 6.22 -6.88
N PHE A 153 -6.85 6.26 -5.90
CA PHE A 153 -5.42 6.38 -6.18
C PHE A 153 -4.88 5.21 -7.01
N PHE A 154 -5.27 3.97 -6.71
CA PHE A 154 -4.90 2.79 -7.49
C PHE A 154 -5.36 2.90 -8.95
N ILE A 155 -6.61 3.28 -9.20
CA ILE A 155 -7.17 3.41 -10.57
C ILE A 155 -6.40 4.45 -11.38
N LEU A 156 -5.96 5.54 -10.75
CA LEU A 156 -5.14 6.57 -11.39
C LEU A 156 -3.70 6.11 -11.63
N LEU A 157 -3.10 5.41 -10.67
CA LEU A 157 -1.71 4.97 -10.73
C LEU A 157 -1.51 3.79 -11.68
N TYR A 158 -2.45 2.84 -11.71
CA TYR A 158 -2.35 1.60 -12.49
C TYR A 158 -1.94 1.82 -13.96
N PRO A 159 -2.66 2.63 -14.76
CA PRO A 159 -2.31 2.82 -16.17
C PRO A 159 -0.97 3.56 -16.36
N LEU A 160 -0.60 4.45 -15.43
CA LEU A 160 0.63 5.25 -15.53
C LEU A 160 1.89 4.41 -15.35
N VAL A 161 1.80 3.34 -14.56
CA VAL A 161 2.99 2.63 -14.07
C VAL A 161 3.05 1.18 -14.56
N LYS A 162 1.93 0.56 -14.93
CA LYS A 162 1.89 -0.84 -15.39
C LYS A 162 2.87 -1.14 -16.52
N GLU A 163 2.84 -0.37 -17.61
CA GLU A 163 3.68 -0.65 -18.78
C GLU A 163 5.17 -0.52 -18.46
N ARG A 164 5.53 0.50 -17.66
CA ARG A 164 6.92 0.72 -17.22
C ARG A 164 7.39 -0.41 -16.32
N VAL A 165 6.55 -0.86 -15.39
CA VAL A 165 6.87 -1.95 -14.46
C VAL A 165 7.07 -3.28 -15.20
N HIS A 166 6.24 -3.55 -16.21
CA HIS A 166 6.41 -4.73 -17.06
C HIS A 166 7.75 -4.68 -17.81
N TYR A 167 8.07 -3.55 -18.45
CA TYR A 167 9.34 -3.35 -19.15
C TYR A 167 10.55 -3.53 -18.22
N TRP A 168 10.48 -2.96 -17.02
CA TRP A 168 11.51 -3.10 -16.00
C TRP A 168 11.72 -4.54 -15.53
N SER A 169 10.66 -5.36 -15.52
CA SER A 169 10.79 -6.78 -15.24
C SER A 169 11.58 -7.47 -16.34
N GLU A 170 11.28 -7.22 -17.62
CA GLU A 170 12.02 -7.81 -18.74
C GLU A 170 13.50 -7.41 -18.76
N GLU A 171 13.82 -6.14 -18.50
CA GLU A 171 15.21 -5.63 -18.49
C GLU A 171 16.09 -6.32 -17.43
N ILE A 172 15.55 -6.58 -16.23
CA ILE A 172 16.30 -7.22 -15.14
C ILE A 172 16.48 -8.73 -15.36
N ASN A 173 15.57 -9.35 -16.11
CA ASN A 173 15.61 -10.79 -16.36
C ASN A 173 16.49 -11.16 -17.57
N ASN A 174 16.77 -10.21 -18.46
CA ASN A 174 17.62 -10.40 -19.63
C ASN A 174 19.08 -9.95 -19.40
N ALA A 175 19.39 -9.45 -18.21
CA ALA A 175 20.73 -9.02 -17.77
C ALA A 175 21.38 -10.08 -16.88
#